data_AF-A0A0E4FQX0-F1
#
_entry.id   AF-A0A0E4FQX0-F1
#
_cell.length_a   1.000
_cell.length_b   1.000
_cell.length_c   1.000
_cell.angle_alpha   90.00
_cell.angle_beta   90.00
_cell.angle_gamma   90.00
#
_symmetry.space_group_name_H-M   'P 1'
#
loop_
_entity.id
_entity.type
_entity.pdbx_description
1 polymer ?
#
loop_
_entity_poly.entity_id
_entity_poly.type
_entity_poly.pdbx_seq_one_letter_code
_entity_poly.pdbx_strand_id
1 'polypeptide(L)'
;MAGGFDVAWKNAGANQYTVWETDSNGNLVAFLVSAVPGSNATLESLETTFHQDLNGDGSIGIIATVIQTDGTTSLAEIGSNYFLNTVGSSSTGPELTYGGAPVTAGAFGTWVPYGAIQVSGGFDVAWENPGANQYTVWHTDGNGNLVSFLVSAAPGNNATLEALETTFQQDLNGDGTIGILSTVVQTDGTTSLVEIGSNYFLNTVGSGVTGPELKYNGLPVTAGEFGTWVPYGAIQVSGGFDVAWKNPGANQYTVWSTDGSGNLQSFLVAAVPGSNAALQSLETIFHQDLNGDGTIGIPAGTSPAAAQPAQASQTSFDGQTLTLNTPSAFSGQLVGFGGDGTLTGSDQVDLRGFNFYTLHTGFNTASGTLSLSSGSSAASLQFLGQYSQDSFHFADDGNGGTLVAAAAPATLASVANEVSNFAAHDTFVFAPNFGNITLPGFAPATDTLQFSKTVFADVTALLAAAHDDGSGNAVITDALHDTITLQRVATAQLAAHQNDFHFV
;
A
#
# COMPACT_ATOMS: atom_id res chain seq x y z
N MET A 1 41.54 25.77 -34.34
CA MET A 1 42.07 25.98 -32.98
C MET A 1 43.39 26.70 -33.14
N ALA A 2 43.52 27.90 -32.57
CA ALA A 2 44.74 28.71 -32.70
C ALA A 2 45.87 27.98 -31.95
N GLY A 3 46.85 27.47 -32.71
CA GLY A 3 47.87 26.55 -32.21
C GLY A 3 49.09 27.29 -31.66
N GLY A 4 49.20 27.33 -30.34
CA GLY A 4 50.32 27.88 -29.57
C GLY A 4 50.82 26.89 -28.52
N PHE A 5 51.78 27.31 -27.68
CA PHE A 5 52.24 26.51 -26.52
C PHE A 5 52.17 27.32 -25.23
N ASP A 6 51.84 26.65 -24.13
CA ASP A 6 51.98 27.20 -22.79
C ASP A 6 53.34 26.81 -22.19
N VAL A 7 54.05 27.78 -21.61
CA VAL A 7 55.40 27.59 -21.04
C VAL A 7 55.46 28.12 -19.62
N ALA A 8 55.65 27.23 -18.65
CA ALA A 8 55.80 27.58 -17.23
C ALA A 8 57.27 27.80 -16.84
N TRP A 9 57.53 28.88 -16.11
CA TRP A 9 58.84 29.27 -15.59
C TRP A 9 58.79 29.38 -14.08
N LYS A 10 59.80 28.83 -13.38
CA LYS A 10 59.99 28.97 -11.93
C LYS A 10 61.26 29.77 -11.62
N ASN A 11 61.11 30.91 -10.96
CA ASN A 11 62.21 31.62 -10.32
C ASN A 11 62.47 30.99 -8.94
N ALA A 12 63.41 30.05 -8.89
CA ALA A 12 63.76 29.32 -7.67
C ALA A 12 64.23 30.23 -6.52
N GLY A 13 64.87 31.37 -6.81
CA GLY A 13 65.38 32.28 -5.77
C GLY A 13 64.30 33.10 -5.07
N ALA A 14 63.18 33.38 -5.74
CA ALA A 14 62.05 34.15 -5.21
C ALA A 14 60.80 33.29 -4.94
N ASN A 15 60.85 31.99 -5.28
CA ASN A 15 59.69 31.09 -5.32
C ASN A 15 58.49 31.70 -6.07
N GLN A 16 58.76 32.28 -7.24
CA GLN A 16 57.76 32.90 -8.11
C GLN A 16 57.63 32.16 -9.43
N TYR A 17 56.44 32.21 -10.01
CA TYR A 17 56.07 31.50 -11.22
C TYR A 17 55.51 32.46 -12.25
N THR A 18 55.78 32.16 -13.52
CA THR A 18 55.29 32.90 -14.67
C THR A 18 54.91 31.89 -15.74
N VAL A 19 53.72 32.00 -16.34
CA VAL A 19 53.30 31.14 -17.44
C VAL A 19 53.04 32.00 -18.68
N TRP A 20 53.67 31.62 -19.78
CA TRP A 20 53.53 32.28 -21.07
C TRP A 20 52.58 31.49 -21.95
N GLU A 21 51.77 32.20 -22.72
CA GLU A 21 51.14 31.69 -23.94
C GLU A 21 52.01 32.13 -25.12
N THR A 22 52.32 31.21 -26.02
CA THR A 22 53.12 31.46 -27.23
C THR A 22 52.33 31.15 -28.50
N ASP A 23 52.71 31.72 -29.65
CA ASP A 23 52.19 31.29 -30.94
C ASP A 23 52.81 29.94 -31.38
N SER A 24 52.38 29.39 -32.52
CA SER A 24 52.92 28.12 -33.06
C SER A 24 54.42 28.17 -33.38
N ASN A 25 55.01 29.36 -33.45
CA ASN A 25 56.43 29.57 -33.69
C ASN A 25 57.21 29.80 -32.38
N GLY A 26 56.55 29.77 -31.22
CA GLY A 26 57.16 29.99 -29.91
C GLY A 26 57.35 31.46 -29.53
N ASN A 27 56.77 32.41 -30.26
CA ASN A 27 56.81 33.82 -29.88
C ASN A 27 55.84 34.07 -28.72
N LEU A 28 56.28 34.79 -27.68
CA LEU A 28 55.41 35.20 -26.58
C LEU A 28 54.23 36.03 -27.10
N VAL A 29 53.01 35.56 -26.82
CA VAL A 29 51.74 36.23 -27.16
C VAL A 29 51.17 36.90 -25.92
N ALA A 30 51.13 36.19 -24.79
CA ALA A 30 50.56 36.69 -23.54
C ALA A 30 51.22 36.06 -22.30
N PHE A 31 51.00 36.69 -21.15
CA PHE A 31 51.28 36.10 -19.85
C PHE A 31 49.96 35.58 -19.26
N LEU A 32 49.85 34.27 -19.04
CA LEU A 32 48.71 33.67 -18.34
C LEU A 32 48.78 33.97 -16.84
N VAL A 33 50.00 33.93 -16.27
CA VAL A 33 50.34 34.49 -14.95
C VAL A 33 51.74 35.12 -14.99
N SER A 34 52.00 36.12 -14.13
CA SER A 34 53.30 36.82 -14.11
C SER A 34 53.80 37.05 -12.69
N ALA A 35 54.94 36.44 -12.36
CA ALA A 35 55.66 36.57 -11.09
C ALA A 35 54.79 36.34 -9.84
N VAL A 36 53.94 35.31 -9.87
CA VAL A 36 53.03 34.95 -8.77
C VAL A 36 53.68 33.94 -7.81
N PRO A 37 53.31 33.90 -6.52
CA PRO A 37 53.76 32.84 -5.61
C PRO A 37 53.18 31.47 -6.01
N GLY A 38 53.76 30.39 -5.48
CA GLY A 38 53.31 29.01 -5.76
C GLY A 38 51.85 28.72 -5.33
N SER A 39 51.35 29.41 -4.31
CA SER A 39 49.97 29.28 -3.82
C SER A 39 48.96 30.18 -4.56
N ASN A 40 49.28 30.59 -5.79
CA ASN A 40 48.40 31.45 -6.58
C ASN A 40 47.37 30.58 -7.30
N ALA A 41 46.08 30.81 -7.06
CA ALA A 41 45.01 30.00 -7.64
C ALA A 41 45.01 29.91 -9.18
N THR A 42 45.50 30.94 -9.89
CA THR A 42 45.64 30.90 -11.35
C THR A 42 46.83 30.07 -11.80
N LEU A 43 47.93 30.02 -11.02
CA LEU A 43 49.02 29.09 -11.26
C LEU A 43 48.58 27.66 -10.99
N GLU A 44 47.95 27.42 -9.84
CA GLU A 44 47.44 26.11 -9.44
C GLU A 44 46.40 25.59 -10.46
N SER A 45 45.51 26.44 -10.98
CA SER A 45 44.58 25.98 -12.03
C SER A 45 45.29 25.58 -13.33
N LEU A 46 46.39 26.22 -13.70
CA LEU A 46 47.18 25.87 -14.89
C LEU A 46 47.87 24.50 -14.74
N GLU A 47 48.12 24.00 -13.53
CA GLU A 47 48.68 22.66 -13.31
C GLU A 47 47.85 21.56 -13.99
N THR A 48 46.53 21.73 -14.04
CA THR A 48 45.62 20.81 -14.77
C THR A 48 45.83 20.85 -16.28
N THR A 49 46.24 22.00 -16.84
CA THR A 49 46.59 22.14 -18.26
C THR A 49 47.93 21.46 -18.55
N PHE A 50 48.91 21.66 -17.66
CA PHE A 50 50.23 21.04 -17.76
C PHE A 50 50.28 19.57 -17.33
N HIS A 51 49.24 19.07 -16.65
CA HIS A 51 49.19 17.78 -15.97
C HIS A 51 50.40 17.56 -15.05
N GLN A 52 50.83 18.62 -14.36
CA GLN A 52 52.04 18.64 -13.54
C GLN A 52 51.81 19.50 -12.30
N ASP A 53 52.30 19.03 -11.16
CA ASP A 53 52.47 19.79 -9.92
C ASP A 53 53.59 20.82 -10.15
N LEU A 54 53.21 22.05 -10.51
CA LEU A 54 54.16 23.11 -10.84
C LEU A 54 54.77 23.71 -9.56
N ASN A 55 53.96 23.85 -8.51
CA ASN A 55 54.35 24.52 -7.29
C ASN A 55 55.10 23.60 -6.30
N GLY A 56 54.99 22.28 -6.45
CA GLY A 56 55.63 21.24 -5.66
C GLY A 56 54.90 20.91 -4.35
N ASP A 57 53.59 21.16 -4.26
CA ASP A 57 52.79 20.91 -3.05
C ASP A 57 52.24 19.49 -2.93
N GLY A 58 52.44 18.66 -3.96
CA GLY A 58 51.99 17.28 -4.01
C GLY A 58 50.63 17.07 -4.67
N SER A 59 49.97 18.12 -5.17
CA SER A 59 48.70 18.08 -5.91
C SER A 59 48.87 18.60 -7.34
N ILE A 60 47.95 18.23 -8.23
CA ILE A 60 47.82 18.85 -9.56
C ILE A 60 46.50 19.62 -9.53
N GLY A 61 46.56 20.95 -9.57
CA GLY A 61 45.37 21.79 -9.43
C GLY A 61 45.29 22.45 -8.07
N ILE A 62 44.28 23.32 -7.90
CA ILE A 62 44.02 23.92 -6.60
C ILE A 62 43.64 22.83 -5.58
N ILE A 63 44.27 22.82 -4.41
CA ILE A 63 43.92 21.90 -3.32
C ILE A 63 42.51 22.22 -2.84
N ALA A 64 41.57 21.33 -3.16
CA ALA A 64 40.20 21.37 -2.69
C ALA A 64 40.02 20.36 -1.55
N THR A 65 39.60 20.85 -0.37
CA THR A 65 39.12 19.95 0.69
C THR A 65 37.65 19.65 0.40
N VAL A 66 37.38 18.46 -0.13
CA VAL A 66 36.00 18.01 -0.33
C VAL A 66 35.36 17.82 1.04
N ILE A 67 34.31 18.60 1.30
CA ILE A 67 33.48 18.49 2.50
C ILE A 67 32.53 17.31 2.31
N GLN A 68 31.85 17.29 1.16
CA GLN A 68 30.89 16.25 0.85
C GLN A 68 30.70 16.06 -0.66
N THR A 69 30.16 14.91 -1.07
CA THR A 69 29.84 14.61 -2.47
C THR A 69 28.54 13.84 -2.57
N ASP A 70 27.54 14.46 -3.20
CA ASP A 70 26.16 13.99 -3.24
C ASP A 70 25.64 13.99 -4.68
N GLY A 71 25.31 12.80 -5.16
CA GLY A 71 24.87 12.61 -6.53
C GLY A 71 25.87 13.19 -7.54
N THR A 72 25.55 14.34 -8.11
CA THR A 72 26.36 15.02 -9.13
C THR A 72 27.10 16.25 -8.61
N THR A 73 26.97 16.59 -7.33
CA THR A 73 27.58 17.79 -6.73
C THR A 73 28.60 17.42 -5.68
N SER A 74 29.74 18.10 -5.67
CA SER A 74 30.76 18.04 -4.64
C SER A 74 30.91 19.43 -4.02
N LEU A 75 30.62 19.52 -2.72
CA LEU A 75 30.88 20.71 -1.93
C LEU A 75 32.32 20.66 -1.45
N ALA A 76 33.11 21.67 -1.82
CA ALA A 76 34.52 21.73 -1.46
C ALA A 76 34.91 23.10 -0.92
N GLU A 77 35.80 23.10 0.06
CA GLU A 77 36.52 24.28 0.49
C GLU A 77 37.80 24.42 -0.33
N ILE A 78 37.95 25.57 -0.98
CA ILE A 78 39.14 25.94 -1.74
C ILE A 78 39.68 27.25 -1.15
N GLY A 79 40.90 27.19 -0.59
CA GLY A 79 41.41 28.29 0.23
C GLY A 79 40.59 28.43 1.52
N SER A 80 39.75 29.47 1.59
CA SER A 80 38.78 29.65 2.68
C SER A 80 37.37 29.83 2.17
N ASN A 81 37.10 29.58 0.88
CA ASN A 81 35.81 29.83 0.25
C ASN A 81 35.19 28.49 -0.16
N TYR A 82 33.86 28.44 -0.26
CA TYR A 82 33.15 27.21 -0.61
C TYR A 82 32.72 27.21 -2.08
N PHE A 83 32.88 26.07 -2.75
CA PHE A 83 32.57 25.88 -4.17
C PHE A 83 31.67 24.66 -4.38
N LEU A 84 30.77 24.77 -5.36
CA LEU A 84 29.78 23.77 -5.73
C LEU A 84 30.20 23.10 -7.03
N ASN A 85 31.03 22.07 -6.94
CA ASN A 85 31.64 21.42 -8.10
C ASN A 85 30.74 20.34 -8.67
N THR A 86 30.76 20.14 -9.99
CA THR A 86 30.16 18.95 -10.59
C THR A 86 31.11 17.77 -10.45
N VAL A 87 30.61 16.63 -9.94
CA VAL A 87 31.38 15.40 -9.77
C VAL A 87 31.95 14.93 -11.12
N GLY A 88 33.24 14.63 -11.14
CA GLY A 88 33.96 14.18 -12.34
C GLY A 88 34.34 15.31 -13.30
N SER A 89 34.02 16.57 -13.00
CA SER A 89 34.54 17.71 -13.74
C SER A 89 35.97 18.07 -13.30
N SER A 90 36.81 18.48 -14.25
CA SER A 90 38.13 19.07 -13.98
C SER A 90 38.09 20.59 -13.78
N SER A 91 36.91 21.20 -13.91
CA SER A 91 36.71 22.64 -13.68
C SER A 91 36.08 22.89 -12.31
N THR A 92 36.61 23.88 -11.59
CA THR A 92 35.95 24.41 -10.39
C THR A 92 34.58 24.96 -10.75
N GLY A 93 33.56 24.59 -9.97
CA GLY A 93 32.20 25.07 -10.11
C GLY A 93 32.00 26.49 -9.55
N PRO A 94 30.76 26.97 -9.47
CA PRO A 94 30.47 28.29 -8.89
C PRO A 94 30.90 28.41 -7.43
N GLU A 95 31.35 29.60 -7.06
CA GLU A 95 31.65 30.00 -5.69
C GLU A 95 30.34 30.33 -4.96
N LEU A 96 30.19 29.83 -3.74
CA LEU A 96 29.04 30.14 -2.92
C LEU A 96 29.15 31.59 -2.41
N THR A 97 28.12 32.40 -2.66
CA THR A 97 28.10 33.81 -2.25
C THR A 97 26.87 34.18 -1.42
N TYR A 98 27.05 35.14 -0.52
CA TYR A 98 26.00 35.74 0.28
C TYR A 98 26.05 37.27 0.14
N GLY A 99 24.97 37.87 -0.36
CA GLY A 99 24.94 39.32 -0.63
C GLY A 99 25.98 39.78 -1.66
N GLY A 100 26.40 38.88 -2.57
CA GLY A 100 27.42 39.14 -3.59
C GLY A 100 28.87 39.04 -3.11
N ALA A 101 29.11 38.66 -1.85
CA ALA A 101 30.44 38.39 -1.33
C ALA A 101 30.68 36.88 -1.18
N PRO A 102 31.90 36.36 -1.43
CA PRO A 102 32.23 34.97 -1.20
C PRO A 102 31.94 34.53 0.24
N VAL A 103 31.30 33.37 0.39
CA VAL A 103 31.12 32.76 1.70
C VAL A 103 32.42 32.08 2.10
N THR A 104 32.92 32.45 3.29
CA THR A 104 34.19 31.96 3.79
C THR A 104 34.05 31.10 5.05
N ALA A 105 35.04 30.25 5.31
CA ALA A 105 35.10 29.45 6.52
C ALA A 105 35.03 30.32 7.78
N GLY A 106 34.08 29.99 8.67
CA GLY A 106 33.81 30.76 9.89
C GLY A 106 33.00 32.05 9.70
N ALA A 107 32.58 32.41 8.47
CA ALA A 107 31.81 33.63 8.21
C ALA A 107 30.50 33.72 9.03
N PHE A 108 29.93 32.57 9.38
CA PHE A 108 28.67 32.45 10.11
C PHE A 108 28.84 31.84 11.51
N GLY A 109 30.00 32.01 12.14
CA GLY A 109 30.24 31.52 13.50
C GLY A 109 30.36 30.01 13.56
N THR A 110 29.43 29.33 14.25
CA THR A 110 29.44 27.88 14.46
C THR A 110 28.79 27.07 13.33
N TRP A 111 28.19 27.76 12.36
CA TRP A 111 27.60 27.11 11.19
C TRP A 111 28.67 26.62 10.23
N VAL A 112 28.59 25.35 9.88
CA VAL A 112 29.47 24.69 8.92
C VAL A 112 28.64 24.12 7.76
N PRO A 113 29.14 24.17 6.53
CA PRO A 113 28.50 23.46 5.43
C PRO A 113 28.54 21.96 5.70
N TYR A 114 27.43 21.29 5.42
CA TYR A 114 27.27 19.85 5.59
C TYR A 114 27.23 19.17 4.22
N GLY A 115 26.26 19.56 3.36
CA GLY A 115 26.06 18.94 2.06
C GLY A 115 25.60 19.90 0.97
N ALA A 116 25.70 19.48 -0.29
CA ALA A 116 25.15 20.25 -1.41
C ALA A 116 24.70 19.34 -2.55
N ILE A 117 23.55 19.65 -3.15
CA ILE A 117 22.98 18.94 -4.29
C ILE A 117 22.56 19.92 -5.38
N GLN A 118 22.86 19.59 -6.64
CA GLN A 118 22.36 20.36 -7.77
C GLN A 118 20.88 20.08 -7.96
N VAL A 119 20.10 21.15 -8.09
CA VAL A 119 18.67 21.09 -8.36
C VAL A 119 18.33 21.91 -9.61
N SER A 120 17.09 21.82 -10.08
CA SER A 120 16.66 22.65 -11.22
C SER A 120 16.78 24.14 -10.86
N GLY A 121 17.64 24.86 -11.59
CA GLY A 121 17.82 26.31 -11.43
C GLY A 121 18.96 26.74 -10.51
N GLY A 122 19.63 25.80 -9.83
CA GLY A 122 20.76 26.12 -8.94
C GLY A 122 21.16 24.96 -8.04
N PHE A 123 21.44 25.26 -6.77
CA PHE A 123 21.91 24.28 -5.81
C PHE A 123 21.20 24.45 -4.47
N ASP A 124 20.95 23.34 -3.79
CA ASP A 124 20.57 23.37 -2.38
C ASP A 124 21.81 23.04 -1.54
N VAL A 125 22.08 23.84 -0.51
CA VAL A 125 23.25 23.70 0.36
C VAL A 125 22.80 23.60 1.81
N ALA A 126 23.02 22.43 2.41
CA ALA A 126 22.71 22.17 3.81
C ALA A 126 23.85 22.63 4.71
N TRP A 127 23.50 23.31 5.80
CA TRP A 127 24.38 23.79 6.84
C TRP A 127 23.94 23.22 8.18
N GLU A 128 24.91 22.87 9.02
CA GLU A 128 24.68 22.39 10.38
C GLU A 128 25.32 23.37 11.39
N ASN A 129 24.67 23.54 12.52
CA ASN A 129 25.25 24.07 13.75
C ASN A 129 25.30 22.94 14.79
N PRO A 130 26.41 22.17 14.85
CA PRO A 130 26.46 20.94 15.64
C PRO A 130 26.21 21.17 17.14
N GLY A 131 26.66 22.31 17.67
CA GLY A 131 26.49 22.64 19.08
C GLY A 131 25.03 22.89 19.51
N ALA A 132 24.15 23.20 18.56
CA ALA A 132 22.72 23.44 18.81
C ALA A 132 21.80 22.38 18.19
N ASN A 133 22.35 21.40 17.46
CA ASN A 133 21.60 20.47 16.61
C ASN A 133 20.58 21.19 15.72
N GLN A 134 21.05 22.24 15.05
CA GLN A 134 20.23 23.07 14.17
C GLN A 134 20.74 23.00 12.73
N TYR A 135 19.80 23.07 11.80
CA TYR A 135 20.06 22.96 10.37
C TYR A 135 19.43 24.14 9.63
N THR A 136 20.11 24.54 8.56
CA THR A 136 19.65 25.57 7.64
C THR A 136 19.93 25.07 6.23
N VAL A 137 18.95 25.16 5.33
CA VAL A 137 19.14 24.77 3.93
C VAL A 137 18.96 25.99 3.05
N TRP A 138 20.00 26.31 2.30
CA TRP A 138 20.04 27.41 1.35
C TRP A 138 19.60 26.90 -0.01
N HIS A 139 18.89 27.74 -0.75
CA HIS A 139 18.71 27.58 -2.19
C HIS A 139 19.47 28.69 -2.90
N THR A 140 20.34 28.31 -3.83
CA THR A 140 21.15 29.24 -4.64
C THR A 140 20.65 29.28 -6.08
N ASP A 141 21.05 30.31 -6.82
CA ASP A 141 21.01 30.26 -8.28
C ASP A 141 22.13 29.35 -8.84
N GLY A 142 22.15 29.17 -10.17
CA GLY A 142 23.20 28.40 -10.86
C GLY A 142 24.61 28.99 -10.79
N ASN A 143 24.79 30.22 -10.29
CA ASN A 143 26.08 30.86 -10.07
C ASN A 143 26.53 30.79 -8.60
N GLY A 144 25.80 30.09 -7.73
CA GLY A 144 26.13 29.94 -6.32
C GLY A 144 25.70 31.12 -5.44
N ASN A 145 24.89 32.06 -5.94
CA ASN A 145 24.39 33.15 -5.10
C ASN A 145 23.20 32.67 -4.27
N LEU A 146 23.21 32.90 -2.95
CA LEU A 146 22.04 32.63 -2.11
C LEU A 146 20.81 33.42 -2.61
N VAL A 147 19.72 32.70 -2.87
CA VAL A 147 18.43 33.27 -3.28
C VAL A 147 17.41 33.21 -2.15
N SER A 148 17.31 32.06 -1.46
CA SER A 148 16.34 31.86 -0.39
C SER A 148 16.79 30.80 0.61
N PHE A 149 16.08 30.71 1.73
CA PHE A 149 16.24 29.64 2.71
C PHE A 149 15.05 28.69 2.58
N LEU A 150 15.32 27.40 2.36
CA LEU A 150 14.30 26.35 2.39
C LEU A 150 14.00 25.94 3.84
N VAL A 151 15.03 25.96 4.68
CA VAL A 151 14.95 25.74 6.14
C VAL A 151 15.82 26.81 6.82
N SER A 152 15.36 27.37 7.93
CA SER A 152 16.06 28.44 8.66
C SER A 152 16.22 28.09 10.14
N ALA A 153 17.44 27.70 10.55
CA ALA A 153 17.80 27.38 11.93
C ALA A 153 16.81 26.46 12.66
N ALA A 154 16.38 25.39 11.98
CA ALA A 154 15.42 24.44 12.50
C ALA A 154 16.12 23.29 13.24
N PRO A 155 15.49 22.64 14.23
CA PRO A 155 16.04 21.44 14.84
C PRO A 155 16.11 20.27 13.84
N GLY A 156 16.93 19.25 14.13
CA GLY A 156 17.11 18.07 13.25
C GLY A 156 15.85 17.27 12.94
N ASN A 157 14.84 17.28 13.81
CA ASN A 157 13.55 16.61 13.59
C ASN A 157 12.50 17.52 12.90
N ASN A 158 12.95 18.53 12.15
CA ASN A 158 12.06 19.39 11.41
C ASN A 158 11.58 18.69 10.14
N ALA A 159 10.26 18.52 9.98
CA ALA A 159 9.69 17.79 8.84
C ALA A 159 10.10 18.35 7.45
N THR A 160 10.36 19.66 7.32
CA THR A 160 10.86 20.23 6.06
C THR A 160 12.32 19.83 5.80
N LEU A 161 13.15 19.78 6.84
CA LEU A 161 14.53 19.29 6.75
C LEU A 161 14.53 17.80 6.38
N GLU A 162 13.77 16.98 7.11
CA GLU A 162 13.65 15.55 6.84
C GLU A 162 13.11 15.30 5.42
N ALA A 163 12.14 16.07 4.92
CA ALA A 163 11.69 15.94 3.54
C ALA A 163 12.80 16.21 2.51
N LEU A 164 13.68 17.18 2.78
CA LEU A 164 14.79 17.53 1.89
C LEU A 164 15.86 16.44 1.81
N GLU A 165 15.96 15.55 2.80
CA GLU A 165 16.88 14.40 2.76
C GLU A 165 16.69 13.55 1.51
N THR A 166 15.46 13.45 0.98
CA THR A 166 15.18 12.76 -0.30
C THR A 166 15.66 13.53 -1.53
N THR A 167 15.86 14.84 -1.43
CA THR A 167 16.51 15.63 -2.49
C THR A 167 18.02 15.44 -2.43
N PHE A 168 18.59 15.46 -1.22
CA PHE A 168 20.02 15.28 -0.97
C PHE A 168 20.48 13.81 -1.07
N GLN A 169 19.53 12.87 -1.02
CA GLN A 169 19.74 11.43 -0.93
C GLN A 169 20.62 11.04 0.26
N GLN A 170 20.39 11.69 1.39
CA GLN A 170 21.19 11.57 2.60
C GLN A 170 20.38 11.80 3.86
N ASP A 171 20.80 11.11 4.90
CA ASP A 171 20.39 11.35 6.28
C ASP A 171 21.13 12.59 6.81
N LEU A 172 20.47 13.75 6.75
CA LEU A 172 21.06 15.04 7.12
C LEU A 172 21.09 15.19 8.64
N ASN A 173 20.08 14.68 9.34
CA ASN A 173 19.94 14.84 10.79
C ASN A 173 20.59 13.72 11.61
N GLY A 174 21.06 12.65 10.95
CA GLY A 174 21.76 11.51 11.56
C GLY A 174 20.85 10.52 12.29
N ASP A 175 19.55 10.48 11.98
CA ASP A 175 18.58 9.60 12.64
C ASP A 175 18.53 8.17 12.08
N GLY A 176 19.24 7.92 10.98
CA GLY A 176 19.32 6.63 10.29
C GLY A 176 18.30 6.47 9.15
N THR A 177 17.48 7.48 8.87
CA THR A 177 16.46 7.49 7.81
C THR A 177 16.80 8.54 6.76
N ILE A 178 16.42 8.29 5.51
CA ILE A 178 16.39 9.33 4.46
C ILE A 178 14.92 9.70 4.27
N GLY A 179 14.55 10.92 4.63
CA GLY A 179 13.16 11.37 4.58
C GLY A 179 12.54 11.44 5.97
N ILE A 180 11.29 11.87 6.03
CA ILE A 180 10.51 11.87 7.29
C ILE A 180 10.44 10.43 7.83
N LEU A 181 10.82 10.26 9.11
CA LEU A 181 10.77 8.98 9.80
C LEU A 181 9.38 8.35 9.65
N SER A 182 9.36 7.12 9.14
CA SER A 182 8.17 6.32 8.87
C SER A 182 8.26 5.01 9.63
N THR A 183 7.41 4.84 10.64
CA THR A 183 7.34 3.63 11.46
C THR A 183 6.05 2.88 11.12
N VAL A 184 6.17 1.66 10.61
CA VAL A 184 5.00 0.78 10.44
C VAL A 184 4.54 0.32 11.82
N VAL A 185 3.35 0.74 12.21
CA VAL A 185 2.70 0.31 13.46
C VAL A 185 2.19 -1.12 13.30
N GLN A 186 1.49 -1.38 12.19
CA GLN A 186 0.90 -2.68 11.87
C GLN A 186 0.61 -2.80 10.36
N THR A 187 0.60 -4.03 9.85
CA THR A 187 0.18 -4.36 8.47
C THR A 187 -0.71 -5.61 8.45
N ASP A 188 -1.91 -5.54 7.87
CA ASP A 188 -2.90 -6.63 7.87
C ASP A 188 -3.04 -7.38 6.52
N GLY A 189 -1.99 -7.35 5.72
CA GLY A 189 -1.99 -7.91 4.36
C GLY A 189 -2.56 -6.95 3.32
N THR A 190 -3.55 -6.11 3.66
CA THR A 190 -4.15 -5.16 2.70
C THR A 190 -3.95 -3.69 3.08
N THR A 191 -3.78 -3.41 4.37
CA THR A 191 -3.66 -2.08 4.97
C THR A 191 -2.45 -2.04 5.90
N SER A 192 -1.71 -0.94 5.88
CA SER A 192 -0.64 -0.64 6.82
C SER A 192 -0.97 0.65 7.55
N LEU A 193 -1.03 0.57 8.87
CA LEU A 193 -1.04 1.73 9.73
C LEU A 193 0.40 2.18 9.93
N VAL A 194 0.71 3.40 9.53
CA VAL A 194 2.07 3.94 9.56
C VAL A 194 2.07 5.26 10.32
N GLU A 195 3.01 5.43 11.23
CA GLU A 195 3.32 6.72 11.86
C GLU A 195 4.38 7.41 11.02
N ILE A 196 4.06 8.57 10.45
CA ILE A 196 4.99 9.41 9.69
C ILE A 196 5.16 10.73 10.44
N GLY A 197 6.37 11.00 10.92
CA GLY A 197 6.61 12.06 11.90
C GLY A 197 5.85 11.76 13.19
N SER A 198 4.84 12.57 13.53
CA SER A 198 3.96 12.31 14.68
C SER A 198 2.52 11.98 14.27
N ASN A 199 2.22 11.81 12.99
CA ASN A 199 0.87 11.62 12.50
C ASN A 199 0.67 10.19 11.99
N TYR A 200 -0.56 9.67 12.07
CA TYR A 200 -0.88 8.33 11.59
C TYR A 200 -1.51 8.35 10.21
N PHE A 201 -1.08 7.44 9.34
CA PHE A 201 -1.53 7.28 7.96
C PHE A 201 -2.01 5.85 7.71
N LEU A 202 -3.04 5.72 6.87
CA LEU A 202 -3.72 4.47 6.53
C LEU A 202 -3.37 4.09 5.09
N ASN A 203 -2.31 3.30 4.91
CA ASN A 203 -1.77 2.98 3.60
C ASN A 203 -2.34 1.66 3.08
N THR A 204 -2.89 1.63 1.87
CA THR A 204 -3.16 0.35 1.19
C THR A 204 -1.82 -0.29 0.77
N VAL A 205 -1.60 -1.54 1.16
CA VAL A 205 -0.35 -2.27 0.89
C VAL A 205 -0.13 -2.36 -0.63
N GLY A 206 1.08 -2.01 -1.09
CA GLY A 206 1.47 -2.09 -2.50
C GLY A 206 1.07 -0.88 -3.36
N SER A 207 0.42 0.15 -2.81
CA SER A 207 0.05 1.35 -3.57
C SER A 207 1.26 2.20 -3.99
N GLY A 208 2.35 2.15 -3.24
CA GLY A 208 3.51 3.04 -3.41
C GLY A 208 3.24 4.51 -3.08
N VAL A 209 2.06 4.83 -2.51
CA VAL A 209 1.63 6.18 -2.17
C VAL A 209 1.14 6.19 -0.72
N THR A 210 1.54 7.20 0.05
CA THR A 210 0.99 7.45 1.39
C THR A 210 -0.51 7.66 1.28
N GLY A 211 -1.27 6.82 2.01
CA GLY A 211 -2.71 6.88 2.08
C GLY A 211 -3.23 8.04 2.93
N PRO A 212 -4.53 8.10 3.20
CA PRO A 212 -5.12 9.17 3.99
C PRO A 212 -4.56 9.23 5.41
N GLU A 213 -4.45 10.44 5.91
CA GLU A 213 -4.10 10.73 7.31
C GLU A 213 -5.31 10.49 8.21
N LEU A 214 -5.09 9.80 9.34
CA LEU A 214 -6.11 9.55 10.34
C LEU A 214 -6.47 10.86 11.04
N LYS A 215 -7.75 11.20 11.10
CA LYS A 215 -8.25 12.49 11.59
C LYS A 215 -9.32 12.34 12.66
N TYR A 216 -9.24 13.22 13.66
CA TYR A 216 -10.26 13.42 14.68
C TYR A 216 -10.77 14.86 14.59
N ASN A 217 -12.08 15.04 14.42
CA ASN A 217 -12.70 16.36 14.17
C ASN A 217 -12.05 17.15 13.02
N GLY A 218 -11.59 16.46 11.98
CA GLY A 218 -10.96 17.04 10.80
C GLY A 218 -9.48 17.45 10.98
N LEU A 219 -8.90 17.26 12.16
CA LEU A 219 -7.48 17.50 12.43
C LEU A 219 -6.69 16.19 12.43
N PRO A 220 -5.42 16.19 11.98
CA PRO A 220 -4.54 15.03 12.06
C PRO A 220 -4.43 14.50 13.49
N VAL A 221 -4.55 13.18 13.64
CA VAL A 221 -4.29 12.52 14.91
C VAL A 221 -2.80 12.40 15.13
N THR A 222 -2.34 12.90 16.27
CA THR A 222 -0.91 12.90 16.63
C THR A 222 -0.57 11.85 17.69
N ALA A 223 0.65 11.36 17.68
CA ALA A 223 1.15 10.44 18.69
C ALA A 223 1.08 11.05 20.11
N GLY A 224 0.44 10.33 21.03
CA GLY A 224 0.21 10.76 22.40
C GLY A 224 -1.00 11.67 22.64
N GLU A 225 -1.72 12.07 21.59
CA GLU A 225 -2.91 12.96 21.70
C GLU A 225 -3.98 12.41 22.65
N PHE A 226 -4.22 11.10 22.60
CA PHE A 226 -5.23 10.42 23.42
C PHE A 226 -4.63 9.75 24.67
N GLY A 227 -3.53 10.27 25.19
CA GLY A 227 -2.90 9.77 26.41
C GLY A 227 -2.30 8.38 26.22
N THR A 228 -2.84 7.38 26.91
CA THR A 228 -2.33 5.99 26.87
C THR A 228 -2.93 5.13 25.75
N TRP A 229 -3.86 5.68 24.97
CA TRP A 229 -4.43 5.02 23.81
C TRP A 229 -3.45 5.09 22.64
N VAL A 230 -3.08 3.92 22.12
CA VAL A 230 -2.23 3.78 20.94
C VAL A 230 -2.99 3.02 19.87
N PRO A 231 -2.89 3.42 18.59
CA PRO A 231 -3.47 2.63 17.53
C PRO A 231 -2.62 1.36 17.37
N TYR A 232 -3.27 0.24 17.09
CA TYR A 232 -2.65 -1.10 17.13
C TYR A 232 -2.95 -1.94 15.89
N GLY A 233 -4.00 -1.62 15.14
CA GLY A 233 -4.28 -2.26 13.85
C GLY A 233 -5.20 -1.40 13.00
N ALA A 234 -5.15 -1.58 11.69
CA ALA A 234 -6.09 -0.94 10.76
C ALA A 234 -6.41 -1.86 9.60
N ILE A 235 -7.67 -1.82 9.13
CA ILE A 235 -8.12 -2.52 7.94
C ILE A 235 -8.96 -1.62 7.04
N GLN A 236 -8.73 -1.71 5.73
CA GLN A 236 -9.57 -1.07 4.73
C GLN A 236 -10.89 -1.81 4.59
N VAL A 237 -11.99 -1.06 4.67
CA VAL A 237 -13.35 -1.56 4.50
C VAL A 237 -14.06 -0.80 3.38
N SER A 238 -15.25 -1.24 2.98
CA SER A 238 -16.04 -0.53 1.99
C SER A 238 -16.36 0.90 2.48
N GLY A 239 -15.88 1.91 1.75
CA GLY A 239 -16.11 3.32 2.07
C GLY A 239 -15.15 3.97 3.06
N GLY A 240 -14.18 3.23 3.62
CA GLY A 240 -13.24 3.79 4.59
C GLY A 240 -12.30 2.79 5.23
N PHE A 241 -11.98 3.01 6.50
CA PHE A 241 -11.06 2.17 7.27
C PHE A 241 -11.59 1.97 8.69
N ASP A 242 -11.35 0.79 9.23
CA ASP A 242 -11.53 0.54 10.66
C ASP A 242 -10.16 0.53 11.34
N VAL A 243 -10.04 1.27 12.45
CA VAL A 243 -8.76 1.43 13.18
C VAL A 243 -8.94 0.99 14.62
N ALA A 244 -8.26 -0.09 15.00
CA ALA A 244 -8.25 -0.63 16.35
C ALA A 244 -7.22 0.11 17.22
N TRP A 245 -7.67 0.55 18.39
CA TRP A 245 -6.89 1.22 19.41
C TRP A 245 -6.85 0.38 20.68
N LYS A 246 -5.70 0.37 21.36
CA LYS A 246 -5.49 -0.32 22.62
C LYS A 246 -5.06 0.67 23.70
N ASN A 247 -5.59 0.51 24.89
CA ASN A 247 -5.05 1.10 26.11
C ASN A 247 -4.36 -0.02 26.91
N PRO A 248 -3.04 -0.18 26.81
CA PRO A 248 -2.33 -1.30 27.42
C PRO A 248 -2.47 -1.34 28.94
N GLY A 249 -2.48 -0.18 29.60
CA GLY A 249 -2.57 -0.09 31.06
C GLY A 249 -3.91 -0.55 31.64
N ALA A 250 -5.00 -0.40 30.87
CA ALA A 250 -6.34 -0.83 31.28
C ALA A 250 -6.81 -2.13 30.60
N ASN A 251 -6.02 -2.66 29.66
CA ASN A 251 -6.41 -3.74 28.74
C ASN A 251 -7.79 -3.50 28.08
N GLN A 252 -7.99 -2.26 27.61
CA GLN A 252 -9.20 -1.83 26.94
C GLN A 252 -8.94 -1.57 25.47
N TYR A 253 -9.99 -1.71 24.67
CA TYR A 253 -9.97 -1.60 23.22
C TYR A 253 -11.08 -0.67 22.75
N THR A 254 -10.79 0.06 21.69
CA THR A 254 -11.72 0.94 20.99
C THR A 254 -11.48 0.72 19.50
N VAL A 255 -12.53 0.63 18.69
CA VAL A 255 -12.38 0.53 17.23
C VAL A 255 -13.10 1.69 16.59
N TRP A 256 -12.36 2.47 15.82
CA TRP A 256 -12.85 3.61 15.05
C TRP A 256 -13.28 3.12 13.69
N SER A 257 -14.35 3.70 13.16
CA SER A 257 -14.67 3.61 11.73
C SER A 257 -14.53 4.98 11.12
N THR A 258 -13.77 5.07 10.03
CA THR A 258 -13.46 6.30 9.32
C THR A 258 -14.12 6.34 7.95
N ASP A 259 -14.22 7.52 7.36
CA ASP A 259 -14.44 7.64 5.91
C ASP A 259 -13.15 7.31 5.13
N GLY A 260 -13.24 7.26 3.80
CA GLY A 260 -12.10 7.05 2.90
C GLY A 260 -11.05 8.16 2.90
N SER A 261 -11.28 9.27 3.59
CA SER A 261 -10.31 10.36 3.82
C SER A 261 -9.67 10.31 5.21
N GLY A 262 -9.96 9.27 5.99
CA GLY A 262 -9.40 9.04 7.32
C GLY A 262 -10.10 9.78 8.46
N ASN A 263 -11.23 10.46 8.22
CA ASN A 263 -11.94 11.14 9.31
C ASN A 263 -12.76 10.13 10.12
N LEU A 264 -12.60 10.15 11.45
CA LEU A 264 -13.46 9.40 12.37
C LEU A 264 -14.94 9.76 12.13
N GLN A 265 -15.76 8.74 11.85
CA GLN A 265 -17.21 8.85 11.71
C GLN A 265 -17.94 8.27 12.92
N SER A 266 -17.51 7.11 13.40
CA SER A 266 -18.16 6.42 14.52
C SER A 266 -17.23 5.48 15.27
N PHE A 267 -17.70 4.96 16.40
CA PHE A 267 -17.01 3.93 17.18
C PHE A 267 -17.74 2.60 17.01
N LEU A 268 -17.03 1.58 16.53
CA LEU A 268 -17.54 0.21 16.46
C LEU A 268 -17.53 -0.44 17.82
N VAL A 269 -16.55 -0.13 18.66
CA VAL A 269 -16.59 -0.40 20.10
C VAL A 269 -15.90 0.76 20.81
N ALA A 270 -16.33 1.08 22.03
CA ALA A 270 -15.78 2.19 22.80
C ALA A 270 -15.35 1.73 24.19
N ALA A 271 -14.03 1.68 24.43
CA ALA A 271 -13.40 1.34 25.71
C ALA A 271 -13.91 0.03 26.34
N VAL A 272 -13.95 -1.05 25.55
CA VAL A 272 -14.40 -2.37 25.99
C VAL A 272 -13.21 -3.25 26.43
N PRO A 273 -13.41 -4.22 27.34
CA PRO A 273 -12.35 -5.20 27.67
C PRO A 273 -12.09 -6.15 26.50
N GLY A 274 -10.91 -6.79 26.49
CA GLY A 274 -10.52 -7.76 25.44
C GLY A 274 -11.50 -8.93 25.23
N SER A 275 -12.22 -9.34 26.29
CA SER A 275 -13.23 -10.41 26.23
C SER A 275 -14.60 -9.94 25.73
N ASN A 276 -14.73 -8.72 25.22
CA ASN A 276 -15.99 -8.21 24.70
C ASN A 276 -16.32 -8.89 23.37
N ALA A 277 -17.51 -9.49 23.26
CA ALA A 277 -17.92 -10.23 22.07
C ALA A 277 -17.95 -9.37 20.78
N ALA A 278 -18.20 -8.06 20.89
CA ALA A 278 -18.19 -7.15 19.74
C ALA A 278 -16.76 -6.89 19.26
N LEU A 279 -15.80 -6.72 20.18
CA LEU A 279 -14.38 -6.67 19.83
C LEU A 279 -13.93 -7.98 19.17
N GLN A 280 -14.25 -9.12 19.79
CA GLN A 280 -13.91 -10.44 19.24
C GLN A 280 -14.53 -10.68 17.86
N SER A 281 -15.75 -10.18 17.60
CA SER A 281 -16.35 -10.28 16.27
C SER A 281 -15.66 -9.40 15.23
N LEU A 282 -15.00 -8.30 15.63
CA LEU A 282 -14.23 -7.46 14.71
C LEU A 282 -12.90 -8.14 14.31
N GLU A 283 -12.37 -9.07 15.11
CA GLU A 283 -11.15 -9.82 14.77
C GLU A 283 -11.27 -10.57 13.44
N THR A 284 -12.47 -11.06 13.09
CA THR A 284 -12.72 -11.70 11.80
C THR A 284 -12.71 -10.73 10.63
N ILE A 285 -13.04 -9.46 10.87
CA ILE A 285 -12.91 -8.38 9.88
C ILE A 285 -11.43 -8.05 9.73
N PHE A 286 -10.74 -7.73 10.82
CA PHE A 286 -9.31 -7.38 10.84
C PHE A 286 -8.38 -8.53 10.44
N HIS A 287 -8.89 -9.77 10.39
CA HIS A 287 -8.13 -11.02 10.26
C HIS A 287 -6.99 -11.14 11.27
N GLN A 288 -7.22 -10.65 12.48
CA GLN A 288 -6.21 -10.51 13.53
C GLN A 288 -6.79 -10.85 14.89
N ASP A 289 -6.00 -11.54 15.72
CA ASP A 289 -6.27 -11.73 17.14
C ASP A 289 -5.93 -10.43 17.89
N LEU A 290 -6.89 -9.51 17.94
CA LEU A 290 -6.70 -8.16 18.50
C LEU A 290 -6.47 -8.21 20.02
N ASN A 291 -7.16 -9.12 20.71
CA ASN A 291 -7.10 -9.21 22.16
C ASN A 291 -5.95 -10.12 22.67
N GLY A 292 -5.33 -10.92 21.80
CA GLY A 292 -4.22 -11.82 22.09
C GLY A 292 -4.63 -13.11 22.80
N ASP A 293 -5.86 -13.59 22.62
CA ASP A 293 -6.38 -14.79 23.27
C ASP A 293 -6.08 -16.10 22.50
N GLY A 294 -5.46 -16.00 21.33
CA GLY A 294 -5.08 -17.10 20.46
C GLY A 294 -6.17 -17.52 19.47
N THR A 295 -7.31 -16.82 19.45
CA THR A 295 -8.44 -17.06 18.54
C THR A 295 -8.69 -15.81 17.70
N ILE A 296 -9.04 -15.99 16.42
CA ILE A 296 -9.64 -14.93 15.62
C ILE A 296 -11.15 -15.12 15.69
N GLY A 297 -11.86 -14.21 16.35
CA GLY A 297 -13.31 -14.33 16.53
C GLY A 297 -13.71 -14.71 17.94
N ILE A 298 -15.01 -14.92 18.16
CA ILE A 298 -15.53 -15.34 19.46
C ILE A 298 -15.03 -16.78 19.77
N PRO A 299 -14.37 -17.03 20.92
CA PRO A 299 -13.93 -18.37 21.31
C PRO A 299 -15.12 -19.34 21.44
N ALA A 300 -14.98 -20.51 20.84
CA ALA A 300 -15.96 -21.59 20.93
C ALA A 300 -16.00 -22.17 22.37
N GLY A 301 -16.71 -21.52 23.29
CA GLY A 301 -16.89 -22.01 24.66
C GLY A 301 -17.28 -20.98 25.72
N THR A 302 -17.16 -19.67 25.45
CA THR A 302 -17.46 -18.61 26.44
C THR A 302 -18.73 -17.86 26.09
N SER A 303 -19.87 -18.55 26.14
CA SER A 303 -21.18 -17.88 26.20
C SER A 303 -21.46 -17.45 27.66
N PRO A 304 -21.95 -16.23 27.94
CA PRO A 304 -22.49 -15.89 29.24
C PRO A 304 -23.67 -16.80 29.55
N ALA A 305 -23.51 -17.68 30.55
CA ALA A 305 -24.57 -18.55 31.01
C ALA A 305 -25.73 -17.73 31.62
N ALA A 306 -26.85 -17.62 30.90
CA ALA A 306 -28.20 -17.51 31.47
C ALA A 306 -29.31 -17.82 30.44
N ALA A 307 -29.85 -19.05 30.54
CA ALA A 307 -31.23 -19.47 30.30
C ALA A 307 -31.91 -19.21 28.92
N GLN A 308 -31.62 -20.07 27.93
CA GLN A 308 -32.65 -20.73 27.11
C GLN A 308 -32.11 -22.09 26.63
N PRO A 309 -32.96 -23.12 26.40
CA PRO A 309 -32.47 -24.46 26.04
C PRO A 309 -31.71 -24.39 24.71
N ALA A 310 -30.53 -25.00 24.69
CA ALA A 310 -29.75 -25.24 23.50
C ALA A 310 -30.60 -25.95 22.43
N GLN A 311 -30.91 -25.25 21.34
CA GLN A 311 -31.10 -25.90 20.04
C GLN A 311 -29.72 -26.01 19.41
N ALA A 312 -28.95 -27.01 19.84
CA ALA A 312 -27.93 -27.61 18.99
C ALA A 312 -28.67 -28.41 17.90
N SER A 313 -29.31 -27.67 16.98
CA SER A 313 -30.10 -28.22 15.90
C SER A 313 -29.63 -27.52 14.62
N GLN A 314 -29.33 -28.28 13.58
CA GLN A 314 -29.26 -27.73 12.24
C GLN A 314 -30.64 -27.15 11.91
N THR A 315 -30.69 -25.86 11.59
CA THR A 315 -31.92 -25.23 11.11
C THR A 315 -31.83 -25.17 9.59
N SER A 316 -32.70 -25.95 8.94
CA SER A 316 -32.96 -25.82 7.51
C SER A 316 -34.00 -24.73 7.30
N PHE A 317 -33.82 -23.90 6.28
CA PHE A 317 -34.83 -22.95 5.86
C PHE A 317 -35.86 -23.63 4.95
N ASP A 318 -37.12 -23.25 5.11
CA ASP A 318 -38.27 -23.75 4.33
C ASP A 318 -39.08 -22.59 3.71
N GLY A 319 -38.44 -21.42 3.54
CA GLY A 319 -39.07 -20.18 3.11
C GLY A 319 -39.66 -19.34 4.24
N GLN A 320 -39.51 -19.74 5.51
CA GLN A 320 -39.91 -18.95 6.68
C GLN A 320 -38.72 -18.20 7.29
N THR A 321 -38.97 -16.98 7.81
CA THR A 321 -37.97 -16.19 8.53
C THR A 321 -37.62 -16.84 9.88
N LEU A 322 -36.34 -17.13 10.11
CA LEU A 322 -35.81 -17.53 11.41
C LEU A 322 -35.62 -16.29 12.30
N THR A 323 -36.45 -16.13 13.32
CA THR A 323 -36.30 -15.04 14.28
C THR A 323 -35.42 -15.42 15.48
N LEU A 324 -34.36 -14.65 15.70
CA LEU A 324 -33.47 -14.74 16.85
C LEU A 324 -33.73 -13.56 17.81
N ASN A 325 -34.39 -13.85 18.93
CA ASN A 325 -34.63 -12.86 20.00
C ASN A 325 -33.37 -12.48 20.78
N THR A 326 -32.37 -13.36 20.76
CA THR A 326 -31.08 -13.16 21.42
C THR A 326 -29.98 -13.67 20.48
N PRO A 327 -29.66 -12.94 19.40
CA PRO A 327 -28.72 -13.37 18.37
C PRO A 327 -27.37 -13.86 18.92
N SER A 328 -26.84 -13.20 19.95
CA SER A 328 -25.58 -13.54 20.60
C SER A 328 -25.57 -14.91 21.29
N ALA A 329 -26.74 -15.47 21.59
CA ALA A 329 -26.88 -16.79 22.21
C ALA A 329 -27.10 -17.92 21.19
N PHE A 330 -27.24 -17.58 19.90
CA PHE A 330 -27.39 -18.58 18.85
C PHE A 330 -26.08 -19.36 18.66
N SER A 331 -26.18 -20.68 18.61
CA SER A 331 -25.04 -21.60 18.47
C SER A 331 -25.31 -22.75 17.49
N GLY A 332 -26.40 -22.64 16.72
CA GLY A 332 -26.77 -23.62 15.70
C GLY A 332 -26.04 -23.42 14.39
N GLN A 333 -26.18 -24.40 13.50
CA GLN A 333 -25.73 -24.30 12.10
C GLN A 333 -26.91 -24.05 11.18
N LEU A 334 -26.75 -23.09 10.29
CA LEU A 334 -27.72 -22.71 9.26
C LEU A 334 -27.38 -23.47 7.98
N VAL A 335 -28.33 -24.20 7.43
CA VAL A 335 -28.12 -25.06 6.26
C VAL A 335 -29.12 -24.68 5.17
N GLY A 336 -28.64 -24.64 3.92
CA GLY A 336 -29.49 -24.42 2.76
C GLY A 336 -30.01 -22.99 2.64
N PHE A 337 -29.31 -22.00 3.22
CA PHE A 337 -29.67 -20.59 3.14
C PHE A 337 -29.52 -20.10 1.70
N GLY A 338 -30.63 -19.83 1.02
CA GLY A 338 -30.66 -19.45 -0.40
C GLY A 338 -31.82 -18.51 -0.72
N GLY A 339 -31.82 -17.94 -1.94
CA GLY A 339 -32.84 -16.98 -2.31
C GLY A 339 -32.69 -16.37 -3.70
N ASP A 340 -33.72 -15.63 -4.13
CA ASP A 340 -33.73 -14.89 -5.41
C ASP A 340 -33.23 -13.44 -5.30
N GLY A 341 -32.76 -13.04 -4.11
CA GLY A 341 -32.24 -11.71 -3.80
C GLY A 341 -33.29 -10.67 -3.47
N THR A 342 -34.57 -11.04 -3.50
CA THR A 342 -35.66 -10.24 -2.92
C THR A 342 -35.93 -10.67 -1.49
N LEU A 343 -36.39 -9.76 -0.63
CA LEU A 343 -36.76 -10.14 0.74
C LEU A 343 -37.84 -11.24 0.76
N THR A 344 -38.80 -11.22 -0.17
CA THR A 344 -39.90 -12.20 -0.21
C THR A 344 -39.53 -13.56 -0.81
N GLY A 345 -38.49 -13.63 -1.64
CA GLY A 345 -38.05 -14.85 -2.33
C GLY A 345 -36.73 -15.41 -1.81
N SER A 346 -36.25 -14.90 -0.67
CA SER A 346 -35.04 -15.35 0.00
C SER A 346 -35.32 -15.88 1.39
N ASP A 347 -34.51 -16.84 1.82
CA ASP A 347 -34.42 -17.23 3.22
C ASP A 347 -33.95 -16.06 4.06
N GLN A 348 -34.46 -15.97 5.29
CA GLN A 348 -34.21 -14.82 6.17
C GLN A 348 -33.89 -15.24 7.60
N VAL A 349 -32.96 -14.53 8.24
CA VAL A 349 -32.74 -14.53 9.69
C VAL A 349 -33.02 -13.13 10.23
N ASP A 350 -34.01 -13.01 11.10
CA ASP A 350 -34.36 -11.77 11.81
C ASP A 350 -33.59 -11.70 13.15
N LEU A 351 -32.67 -10.74 13.25
CA LEU A 351 -31.83 -10.49 14.41
C LEU A 351 -32.42 -9.35 15.25
N ARG A 352 -33.25 -9.70 16.23
CA ARG A 352 -33.89 -8.68 17.07
C ARG A 352 -32.88 -7.95 17.95
N GLY A 353 -33.00 -6.63 18.00
CA GLY A 353 -32.13 -5.75 18.80
C GLY A 353 -30.74 -5.52 18.19
N PHE A 354 -30.46 -6.06 16.99
CA PHE A 354 -29.29 -5.71 16.21
C PHE A 354 -29.60 -4.51 15.33
N ASN A 355 -29.16 -3.33 15.75
CA ASN A 355 -29.42 -2.10 15.01
C ASN A 355 -28.78 -2.14 13.61
N PHE A 356 -29.62 -2.09 12.57
CA PHE A 356 -29.22 -2.10 11.17
C PHE A 356 -28.30 -0.92 10.79
N TYR A 357 -28.54 0.27 11.34
CA TYR A 357 -27.81 1.49 10.98
C TYR A 357 -26.38 1.52 11.54
N THR A 358 -26.06 0.68 12.52
CA THR A 358 -24.71 0.53 13.09
C THR A 358 -24.12 -0.84 12.79
N LEU A 359 -24.75 -1.60 11.88
CA LEU A 359 -24.36 -2.97 11.57
C LEU A 359 -23.04 -3.01 10.80
N HIS A 360 -22.09 -3.74 11.37
CA HIS A 360 -20.84 -4.13 10.74
C HIS A 360 -20.83 -5.64 10.61
N THR A 361 -20.41 -6.13 9.44
CA THR A 361 -20.42 -7.57 9.14
C THR A 361 -19.13 -8.00 8.46
N GLY A 362 -18.77 -9.25 8.67
CA GLY A 362 -17.67 -9.91 7.98
C GLY A 362 -17.91 -11.40 7.88
N PHE A 363 -17.59 -11.99 6.73
CA PHE A 363 -17.75 -13.41 6.47
C PHE A 363 -16.40 -14.11 6.35
N ASN A 364 -16.15 -15.07 7.24
CA ASN A 364 -14.98 -15.93 7.15
C ASN A 364 -15.31 -17.18 6.31
N THR A 365 -14.78 -17.22 5.09
CA THR A 365 -15.01 -18.33 4.14
C THR A 365 -14.41 -19.66 4.61
N ALA A 366 -13.37 -19.64 5.44
CA ALA A 366 -12.74 -20.86 5.96
C ALA A 366 -13.57 -21.53 7.05
N SER A 367 -14.23 -20.74 7.91
CA SER A 367 -15.09 -21.25 8.99
C SER A 367 -16.58 -21.28 8.66
N GLY A 368 -16.98 -20.66 7.54
CA GLY A 368 -18.38 -20.48 7.16
C GLY A 368 -19.16 -19.56 8.10
N THR A 369 -18.48 -18.64 8.80
CA THR A 369 -19.10 -17.84 9.86
C THR A 369 -19.32 -16.40 9.40
N LEU A 370 -20.58 -15.93 9.50
CA LEU A 370 -20.93 -14.52 9.40
C LEU A 370 -20.87 -13.89 10.80
N SER A 371 -19.90 -13.02 11.01
CA SER A 371 -19.79 -12.18 12.20
C SER A 371 -20.59 -10.90 12.01
N LEU A 372 -21.40 -10.54 13.01
CA LEU A 372 -22.19 -9.31 13.02
C LEU A 372 -21.93 -8.52 14.31
N SER A 373 -21.77 -7.20 14.18
CA SER A 373 -21.66 -6.27 15.31
C SER A 373 -22.56 -5.06 15.08
N SER A 374 -23.39 -4.70 16.06
CA SER A 374 -24.13 -3.43 16.08
C SER A 374 -23.39 -2.34 16.87
N GLY A 375 -22.14 -2.63 17.24
CA GLY A 375 -21.25 -1.86 18.09
C GLY A 375 -21.48 -1.99 19.60
N SER A 376 -22.70 -2.31 20.01
CA SER A 376 -23.03 -2.63 21.41
C SER A 376 -23.29 -4.12 21.66
N SER A 377 -23.59 -4.88 20.60
CA SER A 377 -23.87 -6.32 20.65
C SER A 377 -23.20 -7.02 19.48
N ALA A 378 -22.87 -8.29 19.66
CA ALA A 378 -22.21 -9.12 18.63
C ALA A 378 -22.86 -10.51 18.54
N ALA A 379 -22.90 -11.04 17.33
CA ALA A 379 -23.48 -12.34 17.01
C ALA A 379 -22.64 -13.03 15.93
N SER A 380 -22.67 -14.35 15.93
CA SER A 380 -22.03 -15.16 14.90
C SER A 380 -23.03 -16.20 14.41
N LEU A 381 -23.19 -16.26 13.09
CA LEU A 381 -24.07 -17.23 12.43
C LEU A 381 -23.19 -18.15 11.58
N GLN A 382 -23.21 -19.45 11.87
CA GLN A 382 -22.45 -20.42 11.09
C GLN A 382 -23.33 -20.98 9.97
N PHE A 383 -22.90 -20.80 8.72
CA PHE A 383 -23.55 -21.31 7.53
C PHE A 383 -22.80 -22.51 6.96
N LEU A 384 -23.50 -23.62 6.75
CA LEU A 384 -22.97 -24.79 6.05
C LEU A 384 -23.26 -24.68 4.55
N GLY A 385 -22.21 -24.47 3.77
CA GLY A 385 -22.27 -24.32 2.33
C GLY A 385 -21.08 -23.52 1.81
N GLN A 386 -21.09 -23.21 0.51
CA GLN A 386 -20.12 -22.30 -0.09
C GLN A 386 -20.75 -20.91 -0.16
N TYR A 387 -20.32 -20.03 0.73
CA TYR A 387 -20.82 -18.66 0.85
C TYR A 387 -19.66 -17.67 0.79
N SER A 388 -19.99 -16.42 0.49
CA SER A 388 -19.10 -15.26 0.55
C SER A 388 -19.84 -14.11 1.25
N GLN A 389 -19.15 -12.99 1.51
CA GLN A 389 -19.79 -11.79 2.04
C GLN A 389 -20.97 -11.34 1.16
N ASP A 390 -20.86 -11.47 -0.16
CA ASP A 390 -21.89 -11.10 -1.14
C ASP A 390 -23.11 -12.02 -1.13
N SER A 391 -23.05 -13.16 -0.41
CA SER A 391 -24.19 -14.07 -0.26
C SER A 391 -25.27 -13.54 0.69
N PHE A 392 -25.02 -12.42 1.36
CA PHE A 392 -25.89 -11.86 2.39
C PHE A 392 -26.32 -10.44 2.04
N HIS A 393 -27.63 -10.20 2.03
CA HIS A 393 -28.23 -8.87 2.01
C HIS A 393 -28.73 -8.52 3.41
N PHE A 394 -28.52 -7.27 3.84
CA PHE A 394 -28.95 -6.78 5.14
C PHE A 394 -30.04 -5.72 4.96
N ALA A 395 -31.08 -5.78 5.79
CA ALA A 395 -32.16 -4.80 5.78
C ALA A 395 -32.62 -4.47 7.21
N ASP A 396 -33.20 -3.29 7.38
CA ASP A 396 -33.95 -2.92 8.59
C ASP A 396 -35.20 -3.80 8.69
N ASP A 397 -35.46 -4.38 9.87
CA ASP A 397 -36.60 -5.27 10.13
C ASP A 397 -37.91 -4.53 10.46
N GLY A 398 -37.90 -3.19 10.45
CA GLY A 398 -38.99 -2.31 10.84
C GLY A 398 -39.24 -2.21 12.36
N ASN A 399 -38.48 -2.94 13.17
CA ASN A 399 -38.62 -3.07 14.62
C ASN A 399 -37.34 -2.74 15.40
N GLY A 400 -36.33 -2.16 14.72
CA GLY A 400 -35.04 -1.78 15.29
C GLY A 400 -34.01 -2.91 15.36
N GLY A 401 -34.27 -4.02 14.68
CA GLY A 401 -33.36 -5.12 14.43
C GLY A 401 -32.85 -5.16 12.98
N THR A 402 -32.23 -6.27 12.60
CA THR A 402 -31.64 -6.49 11.28
C THR A 402 -32.16 -7.79 10.68
N LEU A 403 -32.64 -7.75 9.45
CA LEU A 403 -32.87 -8.92 8.61
C LEU A 403 -31.59 -9.26 7.83
N VAL A 404 -31.13 -10.50 7.96
CA VAL A 404 -30.15 -11.12 7.06
C VAL A 404 -30.93 -11.94 6.05
N ALA A 405 -30.92 -11.55 4.79
CA ALA A 405 -31.55 -12.30 3.71
C ALA A 405 -30.47 -12.91 2.80
N ALA A 406 -30.75 -14.08 2.24
CA ALA A 406 -29.91 -14.59 1.17
C ALA A 406 -29.93 -13.59 -0.01
N ALA A 407 -28.75 -13.18 -0.45
CA ALA A 407 -28.64 -12.47 -1.71
C ALA A 407 -29.08 -13.39 -2.85
N ALA A 408 -29.43 -12.82 -4.00
CA ALA A 408 -29.51 -13.62 -5.21
C ALA A 408 -28.15 -14.31 -5.37
N PRO A 409 -28.07 -15.59 -5.78
CA PRO A 409 -26.82 -16.08 -6.32
C PRO A 409 -26.39 -15.03 -7.32
N ALA A 410 -25.21 -14.44 -7.09
CA ALA A 410 -24.79 -13.24 -7.80
C ALA A 410 -25.22 -13.38 -9.25
N THR A 411 -26.04 -12.45 -9.74
CA THR A 411 -26.13 -12.30 -11.17
C THR A 411 -24.71 -11.97 -11.56
N LEU A 412 -23.99 -12.99 -12.01
CA LEU A 412 -22.82 -12.82 -12.81
C LEU A 412 -23.30 -11.84 -13.87
N ALA A 413 -22.81 -10.60 -13.79
CA ALA A 413 -23.09 -9.56 -14.75
C ALA A 413 -22.58 -10.07 -16.08
N SER A 414 -23.38 -10.88 -16.79
CA SER A 414 -22.97 -11.65 -17.95
C SER A 414 -21.45 -11.91 -17.99
N VAL A 415 -20.87 -12.51 -16.95
CA VAL A 415 -19.83 -13.46 -17.29
C VAL A 415 -20.64 -14.64 -17.77
N ALA A 416 -20.96 -14.58 -19.06
CA ALA A 416 -20.59 -15.69 -19.89
C ALA A 416 -19.36 -16.33 -19.23
N ASN A 417 -19.57 -17.43 -18.52
CA ASN A 417 -18.55 -18.46 -18.47
C ASN A 417 -18.54 -19.03 -19.90
N GLU A 418 -18.24 -18.16 -20.87
CA GLU A 418 -17.69 -18.55 -22.14
C GLU A 418 -16.36 -19.14 -21.75
N VAL A 419 -16.37 -20.45 -21.57
CA VAL A 419 -15.16 -21.21 -21.75
C VAL A 419 -14.82 -21.03 -23.22
N SER A 420 -14.08 -19.96 -23.49
CA SER A 420 -13.91 -19.36 -24.81
C SER A 420 -12.72 -19.94 -25.55
N ASN A 421 -12.18 -21.09 -25.13
CA ASN A 421 -11.21 -21.85 -25.91
C ASN A 421 -11.17 -23.31 -25.43
N PHE A 422 -11.80 -24.17 -26.21
CA PHE A 422 -11.76 -25.62 -26.08
C PHE A 422 -10.76 -26.20 -27.09
N ALA A 423 -9.95 -27.17 -26.67
CA ALA A 423 -8.97 -27.85 -27.52
C ALA A 423 -9.70 -28.84 -28.46
N ALA A 424 -9.00 -29.48 -29.39
CA ALA A 424 -9.68 -30.25 -30.46
C ALA A 424 -10.43 -31.52 -30.01
N HIS A 425 -10.42 -31.92 -28.74
CA HIS A 425 -11.16 -33.05 -28.15
C HIS A 425 -11.21 -32.88 -26.62
N ASP A 426 -12.31 -32.34 -26.07
CA ASP A 426 -12.42 -32.05 -24.64
C ASP A 426 -13.27 -33.06 -23.86
N THR A 427 -13.02 -33.19 -22.56
CA THR A 427 -13.83 -34.02 -21.64
C THR A 427 -14.40 -33.16 -20.52
N PHE A 428 -15.73 -33.11 -20.44
CA PHE A 428 -16.49 -32.36 -19.44
C PHE A 428 -17.01 -33.31 -18.38
N VAL A 429 -16.64 -33.11 -17.11
CA VAL A 429 -17.01 -34.02 -16.02
C VAL A 429 -18.04 -33.38 -15.10
N PHE A 430 -19.16 -34.07 -14.88
CA PHE A 430 -20.27 -33.62 -14.05
C PHE A 430 -20.51 -34.57 -12.87
N ALA A 431 -20.33 -34.04 -11.67
CA ALA A 431 -20.68 -34.68 -10.40
C ALA A 431 -22.08 -34.23 -9.95
N PRO A 432 -22.75 -34.92 -9.00
CA PRO A 432 -24.05 -34.47 -8.47
C PRO A 432 -24.02 -33.03 -7.94
N ASN A 433 -25.14 -32.30 -8.06
CA ASN A 433 -25.27 -30.90 -7.67
C ASN A 433 -24.38 -29.96 -8.51
N PHE A 434 -24.30 -30.20 -9.82
CA PHE A 434 -23.47 -29.41 -10.73
C PHE A 434 -24.08 -28.03 -11.08
N GLY A 435 -25.32 -27.77 -10.66
CA GLY A 435 -26.00 -26.51 -10.90
C GLY A 435 -26.35 -26.29 -12.38
N ASN A 436 -26.37 -25.02 -12.81
CA ASN A 436 -26.74 -24.66 -14.18
C ASN A 436 -25.49 -24.30 -14.99
N ILE A 437 -25.19 -25.08 -16.03
CA ILE A 437 -23.98 -24.98 -16.84
C ILE A 437 -24.35 -24.70 -18.29
N THR A 438 -23.61 -23.81 -18.96
CA THR A 438 -23.74 -23.56 -20.41
C THR A 438 -22.41 -23.86 -21.10
N LEU A 439 -22.44 -24.68 -22.16
CA LEU A 439 -21.27 -25.06 -22.95
C LEU A 439 -21.40 -24.52 -24.38
N PRO A 440 -20.71 -23.42 -24.72
CA PRO A 440 -20.83 -22.77 -26.04
C PRO A 440 -20.09 -23.47 -27.18
N GLY A 441 -19.21 -24.44 -26.87
CA GLY A 441 -18.29 -25.05 -27.83
C GLY A 441 -18.24 -26.57 -27.84
N PHE A 442 -19.25 -27.26 -27.28
CA PHE A 442 -19.33 -28.72 -27.36
C PHE A 442 -19.51 -29.16 -28.82
N ALA A 443 -18.58 -29.96 -29.31
CA ALA A 443 -18.58 -30.51 -30.66
C ALA A 443 -18.91 -32.03 -30.61
N PRO A 444 -20.13 -32.43 -31.05
CA PRO A 444 -20.49 -33.84 -31.13
C PRO A 444 -19.52 -34.63 -32.02
N ALA A 445 -19.27 -35.89 -31.67
CA ALA A 445 -18.28 -36.82 -32.22
C ALA A 445 -16.80 -36.53 -31.88
N THR A 446 -16.49 -35.39 -31.24
CA THR A 446 -15.10 -35.04 -30.85
C THR A 446 -14.94 -34.86 -29.35
N ASP A 447 -15.93 -34.27 -28.68
CA ASP A 447 -15.90 -34.02 -27.24
C ASP A 447 -16.64 -35.10 -26.45
N THR A 448 -16.34 -35.24 -25.17
CA THR A 448 -16.93 -36.23 -24.26
C THR A 448 -17.61 -35.54 -23.08
N LEU A 449 -18.85 -35.93 -22.75
CA LEU A 449 -19.50 -35.57 -21.49
C LEU A 449 -19.47 -36.78 -20.55
N GLN A 450 -18.83 -36.64 -19.41
CA GLN A 450 -18.74 -37.66 -18.38
C GLN A 450 -19.63 -37.34 -17.19
N PHE A 451 -20.50 -38.28 -16.81
CA PHE A 451 -21.43 -38.15 -15.70
C PHE A 451 -21.18 -39.21 -14.64
N SER A 452 -21.39 -38.87 -13.37
CA SER A 452 -21.58 -39.88 -12.33
C SER A 452 -22.84 -40.69 -12.62
N LYS A 453 -22.80 -42.02 -12.42
CA LYS A 453 -24.00 -42.89 -12.49
C LYS A 453 -25.11 -42.53 -11.53
N THR A 454 -24.79 -41.74 -10.51
CA THR A 454 -25.78 -41.22 -9.55
C THR A 454 -26.57 -40.04 -10.10
N VAL A 455 -26.10 -39.39 -11.18
CA VAL A 455 -26.78 -38.29 -11.87
C VAL A 455 -27.66 -38.86 -13.01
N PHE A 456 -27.07 -39.68 -13.87
CA PHE A 456 -27.77 -40.43 -14.91
C PHE A 456 -27.31 -41.88 -14.92
N ALA A 457 -28.24 -42.82 -14.91
CA ALA A 457 -27.93 -44.24 -14.84
C ALA A 457 -27.19 -44.75 -16.10
N ASP A 458 -27.57 -44.23 -17.26
CA ASP A 458 -26.99 -44.53 -18.57
C ASP A 458 -27.37 -43.45 -19.61
N VAL A 459 -26.92 -43.63 -20.85
CA VAL A 459 -27.20 -42.71 -21.97
C VAL A 459 -28.69 -42.60 -22.29
N THR A 460 -29.49 -43.64 -22.01
CA THR A 460 -30.94 -43.60 -22.26
C THR A 460 -31.61 -42.66 -21.26
N ALA A 461 -31.21 -42.71 -19.98
CA ALA A 461 -31.67 -41.80 -18.95
C ALA A 461 -31.29 -40.34 -19.26
N LEU A 462 -30.06 -40.10 -19.73
CA LEU A 462 -29.59 -38.77 -20.12
C LEU A 462 -30.37 -38.22 -21.32
N LEU A 463 -30.56 -39.01 -22.38
CA LEU A 463 -31.29 -38.55 -23.57
C LEU A 463 -32.78 -38.31 -23.30
N ALA A 464 -33.38 -39.07 -22.37
CA ALA A 464 -34.76 -38.82 -21.93
C ALA A 464 -34.90 -37.52 -21.13
N ALA A 465 -33.82 -37.08 -20.49
CA ALA A 465 -33.70 -35.84 -19.74
C ALA A 465 -33.28 -34.63 -20.61
N ALA A 466 -33.04 -34.85 -21.91
CA ALA A 466 -32.62 -33.82 -22.85
C ALA A 466 -33.82 -33.30 -23.68
N HIS A 467 -33.91 -31.98 -23.86
CA HIS A 467 -34.86 -31.34 -24.77
C HIS A 467 -34.22 -30.15 -25.48
N ASP A 468 -34.70 -29.81 -26.67
CA ASP A 468 -34.27 -28.58 -27.34
C ASP A 468 -34.98 -27.37 -26.73
N ASP A 469 -34.23 -26.30 -26.49
CA ASP A 469 -34.80 -25.00 -26.17
C ASP A 469 -35.31 -24.27 -27.43
N GLY A 470 -35.98 -23.13 -27.23
CA GLY A 470 -36.49 -22.30 -28.32
C GLY A 470 -35.40 -21.62 -29.17
N SER A 471 -34.12 -21.77 -28.82
CA SER A 471 -32.96 -21.14 -29.45
C SER A 471 -32.07 -22.12 -30.22
N GLY A 472 -32.45 -23.41 -30.28
CA GLY A 472 -31.69 -24.45 -30.98
C GLY A 472 -30.54 -25.04 -30.17
N ASN A 473 -30.62 -24.98 -28.84
CA ASN A 473 -29.68 -25.59 -27.90
C ASN A 473 -30.30 -26.82 -27.24
N ALA A 474 -29.51 -27.83 -26.96
CA ALA A 474 -29.92 -28.98 -26.17
C ALA A 474 -29.74 -28.67 -24.69
N VAL A 475 -30.81 -28.86 -23.92
CA VAL A 475 -30.83 -28.69 -22.46
C VAL A 475 -31.04 -30.05 -21.82
N ILE A 476 -30.07 -30.49 -21.03
CA ILE A 476 -30.14 -31.72 -20.23
C ILE A 476 -30.47 -31.31 -18.80
N THR A 477 -31.54 -31.88 -18.21
CA THR A 477 -31.98 -31.54 -16.86
C THR A 477 -32.02 -32.79 -15.98
N ASP A 478 -31.25 -32.80 -14.89
CA ASP A 478 -31.21 -33.96 -13.99
C ASP A 478 -32.43 -34.01 -13.03
N ALA A 479 -32.50 -35.04 -12.19
CA ALA A 479 -33.60 -35.22 -11.25
C ALA A 479 -33.63 -34.17 -10.12
N LEU A 480 -32.53 -33.45 -9.88
CA LEU A 480 -32.41 -32.35 -8.93
C LEU A 480 -32.64 -30.98 -9.57
N HIS A 481 -32.96 -30.95 -10.87
CA HIS A 481 -33.16 -29.76 -11.70
C HIS A 481 -31.89 -28.96 -12.01
N ASP A 482 -30.71 -29.60 -11.88
CA ASP A 482 -29.49 -29.07 -12.45
C ASP A 482 -29.56 -29.13 -13.98
N THR A 483 -29.08 -28.10 -14.68
CA THR A 483 -29.20 -28.00 -16.13
C THR A 483 -27.86 -27.87 -16.85
N ILE A 484 -27.71 -28.54 -17.99
CA ILE A 484 -26.59 -28.34 -18.92
C ILE A 484 -27.18 -27.88 -20.26
N THR A 485 -26.85 -26.66 -20.67
CA THR A 485 -27.24 -26.10 -21.97
C THR A 485 -26.05 -26.19 -22.93
N LEU A 486 -26.16 -27.02 -23.97
CA LEU A 486 -25.16 -27.14 -25.04
C LEU A 486 -25.54 -26.18 -26.17
N GLN A 487 -24.81 -25.08 -26.33
CA GLN A 487 -25.20 -24.09 -27.32
C GLN A 487 -25.00 -24.62 -28.73
N ARG A 488 -25.96 -24.35 -29.62
CA ARG A 488 -25.90 -24.68 -31.05
C ARG A 488 -25.79 -26.19 -31.34
N VAL A 489 -26.16 -27.02 -30.38
CA VAL A 489 -26.24 -28.47 -30.51
C VAL A 489 -27.67 -28.89 -30.26
N ALA A 490 -28.29 -29.59 -31.20
CA ALA A 490 -29.64 -30.11 -31.02
C ALA A 490 -29.64 -31.48 -30.33
N THR A 491 -30.72 -31.83 -29.64
CA THR A 491 -30.91 -33.15 -29.02
C THR A 491 -30.80 -34.29 -30.05
N ALA A 492 -31.19 -34.04 -31.31
CA ALA A 492 -31.00 -34.99 -32.41
C ALA A 492 -29.52 -35.29 -32.70
N GLN A 493 -28.62 -34.32 -32.51
CA GLN A 493 -27.17 -34.51 -32.67
C GLN A 493 -26.62 -35.31 -31.49
N LEU A 494 -27.09 -35.07 -30.26
CA LEU A 494 -26.74 -35.90 -29.09
C LEU A 494 -27.17 -37.35 -29.27
N ALA A 495 -28.38 -37.58 -29.79
CA ALA A 495 -28.89 -38.92 -30.05
C ALA A 495 -28.10 -39.66 -31.15
N ALA A 496 -27.52 -38.94 -32.11
CA ALA A 496 -26.67 -39.48 -33.17
C ALA A 496 -25.24 -39.83 -32.70
N HIS A 497 -24.78 -39.23 -31.60
CA HIS A 497 -23.41 -39.35 -31.07
C HIS A 497 -23.37 -39.89 -29.63
N GLN A 498 -24.07 -41.00 -29.37
CA GLN A 498 -24.17 -41.59 -28.03
C GLN A 498 -22.84 -42.05 -27.41
N ASN A 499 -21.80 -42.23 -28.23
CA ASN A 499 -20.47 -42.62 -27.76
C ASN A 499 -19.73 -41.47 -27.06
N ASP A 500 -20.23 -40.24 -27.17
CA ASP A 500 -19.67 -39.06 -26.51
C ASP A 500 -20.03 -39.03 -25.01
N PHE A 501 -20.91 -39.91 -24.53
CA PHE A 501 -21.33 -39.95 -23.13
C PHE A 501 -20.65 -41.08 -22.36
N HIS A 502 -19.95 -40.73 -21.28
CA HIS A 502 -19.29 -41.67 -20.39
C HIS A 502 -19.93 -41.63 -19.00
N PHE A 503 -20.28 -42.79 -18.43
CA PHE A 503 -20.93 -42.88 -17.12
C PHE A 503 -20.02 -43.63 -16.15
N VAL A 504 -19.50 -42.90 -15.16
CA VAL A 504 -18.53 -43.40 -14.17
C VAL A 504 -19.16 -43.72 -12.82
#